data_AF-A0A135VAV7-F1
#
_entry.id   AF-A0A135VAV7-F1
#
_cell.length_a   1.000
_cell.length_b   1.000
_cell.length_c   1.000
_cell.angle_alpha   90.00
_cell.angle_beta   90.00
_cell.angle_gamma   90.00
#
_symmetry.space_group_name_H-M   'P 1'
#
loop_
_entity.id
_entity.type
_entity.pdbx_description
1 polymer ?
#
loop_
_entity_poly.entity_id
_entity_poly.type
_entity_poly.pdbx_seq_one_letter_code
_entity_poly.pdbx_strand_id
1 'polypeptide(L)'
;MKTIADEWEDFWHKVKPSNASKVQFEEMRTSFYAGAYSFLMCMWEMGDMSDRAGAMELNKLHQEVESFLEQDAKRRLGDETETSQDQNEKDRTIH
;
A
#
# COMPACT_ATOMS: atom_id res chain seq x y z
N MET A 1 11.19 -5.57 20.45
CA MET A 1 11.22 -5.14 19.05
C MET A 1 10.64 -6.29 18.24
N LYS A 2 9.62 -6.02 17.41
CA LYS A 2 9.09 -7.03 16.49
C LYS A 2 10.12 -7.31 15.39
N THR A 3 10.15 -8.54 14.91
CA THR A 3 10.95 -8.90 13.74
C THR A 3 10.19 -8.55 12.45
N ILE A 4 10.88 -8.51 11.31
CA ILE A 4 10.22 -8.35 10.00
C ILE A 4 9.23 -9.50 9.75
N ALA A 5 9.51 -10.70 10.28
CA ALA A 5 8.59 -11.84 10.18
C ALA A 5 7.30 -11.60 10.99
N ASP A 6 7.41 -11.04 12.20
CA ASP A 6 6.22 -10.71 13.00
C ASP A 6 5.37 -9.62 12.32
N GLU A 7 6.02 -8.60 11.72
CA GLU A 7 5.33 -7.55 10.97
C GLU A 7 4.66 -8.08 9.69
N TRP A 8 5.27 -9.08 9.03
CA TRP A 8 4.66 -9.77 7.90
C TRP A 8 3.35 -10.46 8.30
N GLU A 9 3.35 -11.21 9.41
CA GLU A 9 2.13 -11.90 9.87
C GLU A 9 1.02 -10.89 10.20
N ASP A 10 1.35 -9.80 10.90
CA ASP A 10 0.41 -8.73 11.21
C ASP A 10 -0.13 -8.04 9.94
N PHE A 11 0.73 -7.79 8.94
CA PHE A 11 0.33 -7.23 7.66
C PHE A 11 -0.62 -8.19 6.93
N TRP A 12 -0.23 -9.46 6.80
CA TRP A 12 -1.01 -10.46 6.09
C TRP A 12 -2.39 -10.64 6.71
N HIS A 13 -2.51 -10.64 8.03
CA HIS A 13 -3.80 -10.68 8.71
C HIS A 13 -4.73 -9.51 8.36
N LYS A 14 -4.18 -8.32 8.05
CA LYS A 14 -4.97 -7.14 7.69
C LYS A 14 -5.38 -7.11 6.24
N VAL A 15 -4.54 -7.62 5.33
CA VAL A 15 -4.75 -7.45 3.88
C VAL A 15 -5.17 -8.72 3.16
N LYS A 16 -5.06 -9.89 3.79
CA LYS A 16 -5.34 -11.19 3.16
C LYS A 16 -6.77 -11.24 2.59
N PRO A 17 -6.92 -11.45 1.28
CA PRO A 17 -8.20 -11.83 0.69
C PRO A 17 -8.67 -13.20 1.21
N SER A 18 -9.98 -13.35 1.44
CA SER A 18 -10.56 -14.62 1.92
C SER A 18 -10.31 -15.80 0.99
N ASN A 19 -10.12 -15.53 -0.30
CA ASN A 19 -9.89 -16.49 -1.37
C ASN A 19 -8.44 -16.48 -1.91
N ALA A 20 -7.49 -15.90 -1.17
CA ALA A 20 -6.11 -15.79 -1.62
C ALA A 20 -5.52 -17.17 -1.96
N SER A 21 -5.01 -17.32 -3.18
CA SER A 21 -4.32 -18.53 -3.62
C SER A 21 -2.94 -18.65 -2.97
N LYS A 22 -2.36 -19.85 -3.01
CA LYS A 22 -0.98 -20.07 -2.54
C LYS A 22 0.04 -19.18 -3.28
N VAL A 23 -0.13 -19.00 -4.59
CA VAL A 23 0.74 -18.15 -5.40
C VAL A 23 0.65 -16.70 -4.96
N GLN A 24 -0.56 -16.18 -4.76
CA GLN A 24 -0.76 -14.81 -4.27
C GLN A 24 -0.11 -14.59 -2.88
N PHE A 25 -0.18 -15.59 -2.00
CA PHE A 25 0.53 -15.52 -0.72
C PHE A 25 2.05 -15.42 -0.90
N GLU A 26 2.65 -16.27 -1.74
CA GLU A 26 4.10 -16.30 -1.97
C GLU A 26 4.60 -15.02 -2.64
N GLU A 27 3.87 -14.52 -3.64
CA GLU A 27 4.18 -13.26 -4.33
C GLU A 27 4.05 -12.06 -3.39
N MET A 28 2.97 -12.01 -2.59
CA MET A 28 2.76 -10.93 -1.60
C MET A 28 3.84 -10.95 -0.53
N ARG A 29 4.21 -12.13 -0.03
CA ARG A 29 5.29 -12.29 0.95
C ARG A 29 6.63 -11.81 0.38
N THR A 30 6.95 -12.22 -0.84
CA THR A 30 8.18 -11.79 -1.51
C THR A 30 8.22 -10.28 -1.69
N SER A 31 7.11 -9.68 -2.14
CA SER A 31 6.96 -8.24 -2.32
C SER A 31 7.11 -7.47 -1.00
N PHE A 32 6.53 -7.98 0.08
CA PHE A 32 6.66 -7.39 1.42
C PHE A 32 8.12 -7.36 1.89
N TYR A 33 8.85 -8.48 1.78
CA TYR A 33 10.26 -8.54 2.19
C TYR A 33 11.16 -7.68 1.29
N ALA A 34 10.87 -7.59 -0.01
CA ALA A 34 11.58 -6.68 -0.90
C ALA A 34 11.37 -5.21 -0.50
N GLY A 35 10.12 -4.82 -0.18
CA GLY A 35 9.80 -3.49 0.33
C GLY A 35 10.47 -3.18 1.67
N ALA A 36 10.47 -4.15 2.60
CA ALA A 36 11.14 -4.01 3.89
C ALA A 36 12.66 -3.82 3.74
N TYR A 37 13.28 -4.56 2.81
CA TYR A 37 14.70 -4.38 2.49
C TYR A 37 14.99 -2.98 1.92
N SER A 38 14.20 -2.53 0.95
CA SER A 38 14.36 -1.17 0.38
C SER A 38 14.22 -0.09 1.46
N PHE A 39 13.24 -0.21 2.36
CA PHE A 39 13.08 0.73 3.47
C PHE A 39 14.27 0.71 4.44
N LEU A 40 14.80 -0.48 4.74
CA LEU A 40 16.01 -0.61 5.56
C LEU A 40 17.21 0.07 4.91
N MET A 41 17.36 -0.02 3.58
CA MET A 41 18.43 0.69 2.86
C MET A 41 18.26 2.21 2.95
N CYS A 42 17.04 2.74 2.83
CA CYS A 42 16.79 4.16 3.06
C CYS A 42 17.16 4.58 4.49
N MET A 43 16.83 3.77 5.50
CA MET A 43 17.23 4.04 6.89
C MET A 43 18.75 4.02 7.08
N TRP A 44 19.43 3.10 6.41
CA TRP A 44 20.89 3.01 6.42
C TRP A 44 21.52 4.29 5.85
N GLU A 45 21.06 4.74 4.68
CA GLU A 45 21.53 5.97 4.04
C GLU A 45 21.25 7.21 4.90
N MET A 46 20.09 7.28 5.55
CA MET A 46 19.77 8.36 6.49
C MET A 46 20.69 8.35 7.72
N GLY A 47 21.21 7.19 8.14
CA GLY A 47 22.14 7.06 9.25
C GLY A 47 23.49 7.76 9.02
N ASP A 48 23.87 7.94 7.75
CA ASP A 48 25.09 8.67 7.36
C ASP A 48 24.86 10.19 7.25
N MET A 49 23.62 10.66 7.40
CA MET A 49 23.26 12.07 7.33
C MET A 49 23.35 12.76 8.70
N SER A 50 23.40 14.09 8.71
CA SER A 50 23.14 14.85 9.94
C SER A 50 21.71 14.65 10.42
N ASP A 51 21.45 14.69 11.73
CA ASP A 51 20.12 14.53 12.33
C ASP A 51 19.04 15.39 11.64
N ARG A 52 19.37 16.66 11.33
CA ARG A 52 18.44 17.57 10.66
C ARG A 52 18.12 17.11 9.24
N ALA A 53 19.12 16.66 8.49
CA ALA A 53 18.94 16.18 7.12
C ALA A 53 18.15 14.86 7.10
N GLY A 54 18.49 13.91 7.98
CA GLY A 54 17.75 12.65 8.13
C GLY A 54 16.29 12.89 8.52
N ALA A 55 16.01 13.82 9.45
CA ALA A 55 14.64 14.19 9.80
C ALA A 55 13.86 14.81 8.64
N MET A 56 14.53 15.62 7.79
CA MET A 56 13.91 16.19 6.59
C MET A 56 13.58 15.12 5.55
N GLU A 57 14.46 14.14 5.31
CA GLU A 57 14.20 13.04 4.39
C GLU A 57 13.08 12.12 4.91
N LEU A 58 13.08 11.79 6.21
CA LEU A 58 12.00 11.01 6.81
C LEU A 58 10.64 11.71 6.66
N ASN A 59 10.60 13.04 6.84
CA ASN A 59 9.37 13.80 6.64
C ASN A 59 8.88 13.79 5.18
N LYS A 60 9.80 13.80 4.19
CA LYS A 60 9.41 13.68 2.78
C LYS A 60 8.82 12.30 2.48
N LEU A 61 9.46 11.23 2.96
CA LEU A 61 8.96 9.85 2.81
C LEU A 61 7.58 9.68 3.45
N HIS A 62 7.38 10.27 4.63
CA HIS A 62 6.06 10.28 5.30
C HIS A 62 5.00 10.95 4.42
N GLN A 63 5.30 12.15 3.90
CA GLN A 63 4.37 12.88 3.02
C GLN A 63 4.06 12.13 1.73
N GLU A 64 5.04 11.43 1.16
CA GLU A 64 4.86 10.60 -0.02
C GLU A 64 3.88 9.46 0.24
N VAL A 65 4.03 8.75 1.36
CA VAL A 65 3.12 7.66 1.77
C VAL A 65 1.71 8.17 2.02
N GLU A 66 1.54 9.28 2.73
CA GLU A 66 0.22 9.88 2.95
C GLU A 66 -0.46 10.26 1.63
N SER A 67 0.29 10.91 0.73
CA SER A 67 -0.20 11.29 -0.59
C SER A 67 -0.62 10.07 -1.42
N PHE A 68 0.15 8.99 -1.38
CA PHE A 68 -0.22 7.75 -2.05
C PHE A 68 -1.53 7.17 -1.50
N LEU A 69 -1.70 7.11 -0.18
CA LEU A 69 -2.91 6.57 0.45
C LEU A 69 -4.15 7.41 0.11
N GLU A 70 -4.03 8.73 0.10
CA GLU A 70 -5.12 9.62 -0.34
C GLU A 70 -5.51 9.38 -1.80
N GLN A 71 -4.52 9.26 -2.68
CA GLN A 71 -4.74 8.99 -4.10
C GLN A 71 -5.37 7.61 -4.32
N ASP A 72 -4.90 6.60 -3.59
CA ASP A 72 -5.43 5.24 -3.69
C ASP A 72 -6.88 5.16 -3.20
N ALA A 73 -7.19 5.82 -2.08
CA ALA A 73 -8.56 5.92 -1.59
C ALA A 73 -9.47 6.60 -2.61
N LYS A 74 -9.02 7.70 -3.24
CA LYS A 74 -9.77 8.38 -4.30
C LYS A 74 -9.99 7.50 -5.52
N ARG A 75 -8.99 6.73 -5.96
CA ARG A 75 -9.13 5.78 -7.08
C ARG A 75 -10.22 4.74 -6.79
N ARG A 76 -10.17 4.12 -5.61
CA ARG A 76 -11.17 3.12 -5.21
C ARG A 76 -12.58 3.69 -5.15
N LEU A 77 -12.75 4.95 -4.72
CA LEU A 77 -14.06 5.63 -4.70
C LEU A 77 -14.53 6.10 -6.09
N GLY A 78 -13.60 6.48 -6.98
CA GLY A 78 -13.91 6.89 -8.35
C GLY A 78 -14.45 5.74 -9.22
N ASP A 79 -13.89 4.54 -9.04
CA ASP A 79 -14.35 3.33 -9.74
C ASP A 79 -15.80 2.93 -9.37
N GLU A 80 -16.29 3.29 -8.18
CA GLU A 80 -17.66 2.99 -7.73
C GLU A 80 -18.73 3.90 -8.37
N THR A 81 -18.35 5.11 -8.80
CA THR A 81 -19.27 6.06 -9.44
C THR A 81 -19.57 5.73 -10.90
N GLU A 82 -18.62 5.16 -11.65
CA GLU A 82 -18.82 4.78 -13.05
C GLU A 82 -19.70 3.52 -13.19
N THR A 83 -19.57 2.55 -12.27
CA THR A 83 -20.40 1.33 -12.29
C THR A 83 -21.89 1.60 -12.01
N SER A 84 -22.19 2.65 -11.26
CA SER A 84 -23.56 3.04 -10.90
C SER A 84 -24.28 3.82 -12.01
N GLN A 85 -23.54 4.48 -12.91
CA GLN A 85 -24.14 5.18 -14.06
C GLN A 85 -24.45 4.23 -15.21
N ASP A 86 -23.59 3.23 -15.44
CA ASP A 86 -23.75 2.23 -16.51
C ASP A 86 -24.95 1.29 -16.31
N GLN A 87 -25.35 1.04 -15.06
CA GLN A 87 -26.56 0.27 -14.73
C GLN A 87 -27.85 1.09 -14.95
N ASN A 88 -27.84 2.37 -14.58
CA ASN A 88 -28.99 3.25 -14.77
C ASN A 88 -29.29 3.55 -16.25
N GLU A 89 -28.28 3.54 -17.12
CA GLU A 89 -28.46 3.78 -18.56
C GLU A 89 -28.97 2.51 -19.30
N LYS A 90 -28.54 1.31 -18.86
CA LYS A 90 -29.10 0.04 -19.35
C LYS A 90 -30.56 -0.16 -18.96
N ASP A 91 -30.95 0.18 -17.73
CA ASP A 91 -32.34 0.06 -17.28
C ASP A 91 -33.29 1.07 -17.94
N ARG A 92 -32.77 2.22 -18.40
CA ARG A 92 -33.57 3.23 -19.15
C ARG A 92 -33.79 2.89 -20.62
N THR A 93 -33.04 1.95 -21.18
CA THR A 93 -33.12 1.60 -22.62
C THR A 93 -33.98 0.35 -22.89
N ILE A 94 -34.57 -0.26 -21.85
CA ILE A 94 -35.40 -1.48 -21.93
C ILE A 94 -36.91 -1.18 -21.71
N HIS A 95 -37.34 0.08 -21.74
CA HIS A 95 -38.76 0.47 -21.78
C HIS A 95 -39.06 1.33 -23.01
#